data_AF-A0A4Y2KPE3-F1
#
_entry.id   AF-A0A4Y2KPE3-F1
#
_cell.length_a   1.000
_cell.length_b   1.000
_cell.length_c   1.000
_cell.angle_alpha   90.00
_cell.angle_beta   90.00
_cell.angle_gamma   90.00
#
_symmetry.space_group_name_H-M   'P 1'
#
loop_
_entity.id
_entity.type
_entity.pdbx_description
1 polymer ?
#
loop_
_entity_poly.entity_id
_entity_poly.type
_entity_poly.pdbx_seq_one_letter_code
_entity_poly.pdbx_strand_id
1 'polypeptide(L)' 'MVVSCCAFGCTERAVKGGPVTFHCFPKDEEKRKISEIKVRRENFKATKSSRLCSK' A
#
# COMPACT_ATOMS: atom_id res chain seq x y z
N MET A 1 2.47 5.66 15.26
CA MET A 1 1.80 5.84 13.96
C MET A 1 1.47 4.45 13.41
N VAL A 2 0.19 4.09 13.29
CA VAL A 2 -0.22 2.78 12.77
C VAL A 2 -0.24 2.85 11.25
N VAL A 3 0.55 2.00 10.59
CA VAL A 3 0.51 1.88 9.13
C VAL A 3 -0.60 0.89 8.76
N SER A 4 -1.43 1.23 7.79
CA SER A 4 -2.48 0.34 7.27
C SER A 4 -2.29 0.14 5.77
N CYS A 5 -2.77 -0.99 5.26
CA CYS A 5 -2.72 -1.25 3.83
C CYS A 5 -3.70 -0.32 3.10
N CYS A 6 -3.26 0.26 1.99
CA CYS A 6 -4.08 1.12 1.16
C CYS A 6 -4.95 0.37 0.14
N ALA A 7 -4.72 -0.94 -0.04
CA ALA A 7 -5.43 -1.78 -1.00
C ALA A 7 -6.93 -1.86 -0.69
N PHE A 8 -7.76 -1.83 -1.73
CA PHE A 8 -9.20 -1.95 -1.58
C PHE A 8 -9.57 -3.32 -0.98
N GLY A 9 -10.33 -3.31 0.11
CA GLY A 9 -10.73 -4.53 0.82
C GLY A 9 -9.65 -5.13 1.74
N CYS A 10 -8.47 -4.51 1.87
CA CYS A 10 -7.45 -4.97 2.80
C CYS A 10 -7.60 -4.29 4.17
N THR A 11 -7.80 -5.09 5.22
CA THR A 11 -7.91 -4.62 6.60
C THR A 11 -6.62 -4.80 7.40
N GLU A 12 -5.52 -5.16 6.74
CA GLU A 12 -4.25 -5.42 7.42
C GLU A 12 -3.64 -4.14 7.98
N ARG A 13 -3.18 -4.27 9.23
CA ARG A 13 -2.54 -3.21 10.00
C ARG A 13 -1.11 -3.64 10.32
N ALA A 14 -0.20 -2.68 10.38
CA ALA A 14 1.17 -2.90 10.79
C ALA A 14 1.21 -3.20 12.28
N VAL A 15 1.40 -4.48 12.58
CA VAL A 15 1.60 -4.98 13.94
C VAL A 15 3.09 -5.24 14.12
N LYS A 16 3.66 -4.75 15.23
CA LYS A 16 5.06 -4.97 15.55
C LYS A 16 5.27 -6.47 15.83
N GLY A 17 6.08 -7.15 15.01
CA GLY A 17 6.28 -8.60 15.09
C GLY A 17 5.24 -9.43 14.32
N GLY A 18 4.39 -8.80 13.51
CA GLY A 18 3.46 -9.53 12.63
C GLY A 18 4.15 -10.15 11.41
N PRO A 19 3.52 -11.14 10.76
CA PRO A 19 4.06 -11.81 9.56
C PRO A 19 3.97 -10.94 8.30
N VAL A 20 3.33 -9.77 8.38
CA VAL A 20 3.06 -8.91 7.22
C VAL A 20 4.02 -7.73 7.21
N THR A 21 4.82 -7.62 6.15
CA THR A 21 5.66 -6.45 5.89
C THR A 21 4.90 -5.40 5.09
N PHE A 22 5.25 -4.13 5.30
CA PHE A 22 4.65 -3.00 4.61
C PHE A 22 5.70 -2.32 3.74
N HIS A 23 5.39 -2.18 2.45
CA HIS A 23 6.28 -1.58 1.46
C HIS A 23 5.79 -0.21 1.04
N CYS A 24 6.74 0.68 0.76
CA CYS A 24 6.46 2.00 0.20
C CYS A 24 6.18 1.88 -1.29
N PHE A 25 5.44 2.85 -1.84
CA PHE A 25 5.36 2.96 -3.29
C PHE A 25 6.73 3.32 -3.88
N PRO A 26 7.12 2.70 -5.01
CA PRO A 26 8.33 3.05 -5.73
C PRO A 26 8.28 4.50 -6.23
N LYS A 27 9.46 5.11 -6.38
CA LYS A 27 9.60 6.46 -6.94
C LYS A 27 9.30 6.51 -8.44
N ASP A 28 9.48 5.38 -9.13
CA ASP A 28 9.21 5.24 -10.57
C ASP A 28 7.72 5.44 -10.87
N GLU A 29 7.39 6.39 -11.75
CA GLU A 29 6.01 6.70 -12.11
C GLU A 29 5.27 5.51 -12.74
N GLU A 30 5.94 4.70 -13.56
CA GLU A 30 5.31 3.53 -14.19
C GLU A 30 4.91 2.46 -13.16
N LYS A 31 5.83 2.11 -12.26
CA LYS A 31 5.55 1.15 -11.17
C LYS A 31 4.50 1.70 -10.21
N ARG A 32 4.46 3.02 -10.03
CA ARG A 32 3.45 3.69 -9.22
C ARG A 32 2.07 3.56 -9.85
N LYS A 33 1.93 3.82 -11.16
CA LYS A 33 0.68 3.61 -11.91
C LYS A 33 0.22 2.16 -11.84
N ILE A 34 1.13 1.20 -12.04
CA ILE A 34 0.81 -0.23 -11.93
C ILE A 34 0.30 -0.56 -10.52
N SER A 35 0.92 0.01 -9.48
CA SER A 35 0.51 -0.21 -8.10
C SER A 35 -0.83 0.47 -7.79
N GLU A 36 -1.10 1.67 -8.32
CA GLU A 36 -2.39 2.37 -8.23
C GLU A 36 -3.51 1.53 -8.87
N ILE A 37 -3.25 0.93 -10.03
CA ILE A 37 -4.18 0.01 -10.70
C ILE A 37 -4.39 -1.26 -9.87
N LYS A 38 -3.32 -1.87 -9.33
CA LYS A 38 -3.39 -3.08 -8.51
C LYS A 38 -4.13 -2.88 -7.19
N VAL A 39 -4.07 -1.69 -6.62
CA VAL A 39 -4.80 -1.31 -5.39
C VAL A 39 -6.32 -1.32 -5.62
N ARG A 40 -6.79 -1.28 -6.88
CA ARG A 40 -8.21 -1.38 -7.26
C ARG A 40 -9.12 -0.40 -6.51
N ARG A 41 -8.59 0.78 -6.21
CA ARG A 41 -9.32 1.83 -5.50
C ARG A 41 -9.56 2.98 -6.45
N GLU A 42 -10.84 3.30 -6.68
CA GLU A 42 -11.23 4.39 -7.57
C GLU A 42 -10.67 5.71 -7.05
N ASN A 43 -10.05 6.48 -7.95
CA ASN A 43 -9.44 7.78 -7.67
C ASN A 43 -8.32 7.78 -6.61
N PHE A 44 -7.67 6.64 -6.34
CA PHE A 44 -6.57 6.58 -5.39
C PHE A 44 -5.25 7.07 -5.99
N LYS A 45 -4.69 8.11 -5.37
CA LYS A 45 -3.37 8.64 -5.70
C LYS A 45 -2.36 8.15 -4.67
N ALA A 46 -1.36 7.39 -5.12
CA ALA A 46 -0.29 6.93 -4.25
C ALA A 46 0.48 8.14 -3.69
N THR A 47 0.49 8.27 -2.36
CA THR A 47 1.24 9.31 -1.64
C THR A 47 2.40 8.67 -0.85
N LYS A 48 3.31 9.50 -0.33
CA LYS A 48 4.49 9.03 0.44
C LYS A 48 4.11 8.22 1.71
N SER A 49 2.94 8.50 2.26
CA SER A 49 2.35 7.80 3.41
C SER A 49 1.60 6.53 3.01
N SER A 50 1.25 6.35 1.74
CA SER A 50 0.61 5.13 1.25
C SER A 50 1.56 3.95 1.37
N ARG A 51 1.06 2.85 1.92
CA ARG A 51 1.80 1.61 2.14
C ARG A 51 0.95 0.43 1.68
N LEU A 52 1.61 -0.55 1.08
CA LEU A 52 1.00 -1.81 0.68
C LEU A 52 1.55 -2.93 1.56
N CYS A 53 0.69 -3.86 1.96
CA CYS A 53 1.13 -5.09 2.58
C CYS A 53 1.72 -6.06 1.53
N SER A 54 2.50 -7.03 2.00
CA SER A 54 3.02 -8.13 1.16
C SER A 54 2.04 -9.28 0.92
N LYS A 55 0.83 -9.20 1.49
CA LYS A 55 -0.31 -10.05 1.17
C LYS A 55 -0.94 -9.58 -0.13
#